data_AF-A0A1U7NN47-F1
#
_entry.id   AF-A0A1U7NN47-F1
#
_cell.length_a   1.000
_cell.length_b   1.000
_cell.length_c   1.000
_cell.angle_alpha   90.00
_cell.angle_beta   90.00
_cell.angle_gamma   90.00
#
_symmetry.space_group_name_H-M   'P 1'
#
loop_
_entity.id
_entity.type
_entity.pdbx_description
1 polymer ?
#
loop_
_entity_poly.entity_id
_entity_poly.type
_entity_poly.pdbx_seq_one_letter_code
_entity_poly.pdbx_strand_id
1 'polypeptide(L)'
;MKKQILDLKSTKEPMKELCVLLKIDEKSIHDPRTIFLEEYDPIVIEVRHRKEGMERFPEFTDYLEELSQKSKTVFIIWGAKEEESRIMEELRQG
;
A
#
# COMPACT_ATOMS: atom_id res chain seq x y z
N MET A 1 15.69 7.30 -1.83
CA MET A 1 14.29 6.93 -1.52
C MET A 1 14.28 5.48 -1.06
N LYS A 2 13.82 5.19 0.15
CA LYS A 2 13.78 3.80 0.65
C LYS A 2 12.49 3.14 0.14
N LYS A 3 12.64 1.95 -0.43
CA LYS A 3 11.52 1.10 -0.82
C LYS A 3 11.22 0.13 0.32
N GLN A 4 9.96 0.08 0.75
CA GLN A 4 9.44 -0.89 1.70
C GLN A 4 8.50 -1.85 0.99
N ILE A 5 8.35 -3.06 1.53
CA ILE A 5 7.46 -4.08 0.98
C ILE A 5 6.33 -4.30 1.99
N LEU A 6 5.10 -4.27 1.50
CA LEU A 6 3.90 -4.66 2.23
C LEU A 6 3.31 -5.89 1.57
N ASP A 7 3.32 -7.02 2.27
CA ASP A 7 2.84 -8.31 1.76
C ASP A 7 1.44 -8.62 2.32
N LEU A 8 0.42 -8.48 1.47
CA LEU A 8 -0.98 -8.69 1.86
C LEU A 8 -1.36 -10.17 2.01
N LYS A 9 -0.51 -11.10 1.58
CA LYS A 9 -0.71 -12.53 1.78
C LYS A 9 -0.27 -12.94 3.18
N SER A 10 0.90 -12.51 3.63
CA SER A 10 1.41 -12.89 4.96
C SER A 10 0.85 -12.05 6.10
N THR A 11 0.46 -10.80 5.84
CA THR A 11 -0.01 -9.91 6.90
C THR A 11 -1.35 -10.36 7.51
N LYS A 12 -1.51 -10.07 8.81
CA LYS A 12 -2.79 -10.19 9.55
C LYS A 12 -3.36 -8.84 9.94
N GLU A 13 -2.50 -7.82 10.06
CA GLU A 13 -2.83 -6.48 10.52
C GLU A 13 -2.18 -5.45 9.56
N PRO A 14 -2.68 -5.31 8.31
CA PRO A 14 -2.01 -4.53 7.27
C PRO A 14 -1.85 -3.04 7.64
N MET A 15 -2.82 -2.48 8.36
CA MET A 15 -2.73 -1.10 8.84
C MET A 15 -1.59 -0.92 9.83
N LYS A 16 -1.40 -1.85 10.76
CA LYS A 16 -0.34 -1.80 11.76
C LYS A 16 1.04 -1.92 11.10
N GLU A 17 1.18 -2.83 10.14
CA GLU A 17 2.40 -2.94 9.34
C GLU A 17 2.69 -1.64 8.58
N LEU A 18 1.67 -1.05 7.93
CA LEU A 18 1.83 0.23 7.26
C LEU A 18 2.31 1.34 8.20
N CYS A 19 1.77 1.43 9.42
CA CYS A 19 2.21 2.40 10.42
C CYS A 19 3.70 2.19 10.78
N VAL A 20 4.12 0.94 10.97
CA VAL A 20 5.53 0.61 11.22
C VAL A 20 6.43 1.01 10.04
N LEU A 21 6.00 0.74 8.80
CA LEU A 21 6.74 1.11 7.59
C LEU A 21 6.88 2.62 7.44
N LEU A 22 5.82 3.35 7.77
CA LEU A 22 5.77 4.82 7.74
C LEU A 22 6.36 5.47 9.01
N LYS A 23 6.73 4.67 10.02
CA LYS A 23 7.19 5.13 11.34
C LYS A 23 6.20 6.07 12.04
N ILE A 24 4.91 5.80 11.87
CA ILE A 24 3.83 6.54 12.50
C ILE A 24 3.46 5.85 13.80
N ASP A 25 3.30 6.63 14.87
CA ASP A 25 2.73 6.10 16.12
C ASP A 25 1.23 5.82 15.89
N GLU A 26 0.83 4.56 16.08
CA GLU A 26 -0.55 4.10 15.92
C GLU A 26 -1.54 4.91 16.78
N LYS A 27 -1.07 5.47 17.90
CA LYS A 27 -1.88 6.30 18.81
C LYS A 27 -2.10 7.71 18.30
N SER A 28 -1.24 8.18 17.39
CA SER A 28 -1.37 9.48 16.73
C SER A 28 -2.37 9.44 15.57
N ILE A 29 -2.81 8.24 15.17
CA ILE A 29 -3.77 8.04 14.10
C ILE A 29 -5.18 8.14 14.67
N HIS A 30 -5.64 9.37 14.91
CA HIS A 30 -7.06 9.62 15.16
C HIS A 30 -7.91 9.38 13.89
N ASP A 31 -7.30 9.53 12.70
CA ASP A 31 -7.85 9.15 11.40
C ASP A 31 -6.68 8.79 10.44
N PRO A 32 -6.58 7.55 9.90
CA PRO A 32 -5.56 7.19 8.91
C PRO A 32 -5.54 8.10 7.69
N ARG A 33 -6.66 8.77 7.39
CA ARG A 33 -6.79 9.76 6.32
C ARG A 33 -6.19 11.12 6.66
N THR A 34 -5.67 11.33 7.87
CA THR A 34 -4.97 12.56 8.28
C THR A 34 -3.45 12.40 8.37
N ILE A 35 -2.90 11.24 7.98
CA ILE A 35 -1.45 10.99 7.90
C ILE A 35 -0.75 11.95 6.90
N PHE A 36 -1.51 12.63 6.06
CA PHE A 36 -1.00 13.74 5.26
C PHE A 36 -0.73 14.92 6.19
N LEU A 37 0.50 15.45 6.15
CA LEU A 37 0.98 16.67 6.82
C LEU A 37 1.84 16.36 8.05
N GLU A 38 3.08 15.95 7.81
CA GLU A 38 4.29 16.61 8.34
C GLU A 38 5.53 16.00 7.64
N GLU A 39 6.67 16.67 7.72
CA GLU A 39 7.86 16.50 6.85
C GLU A 39 8.52 15.11 6.89
N TYR A 40 7.91 14.10 6.27
CA TYR A 40 8.52 12.79 6.09
C TYR A 40 9.36 12.73 4.82
N ASP A 41 10.51 12.05 4.91
CA ASP A 41 11.27 11.62 3.74
C ASP A 41 10.35 10.83 2.78
N PRO A 42 10.38 11.12 1.48
CA PRO A 42 9.64 10.35 0.48
C PRO A 42 9.91 8.84 0.59
N ILE A 43 8.85 8.06 0.63
CA ILE A 43 8.87 6.60 0.79
C ILE A 43 8.06 5.92 -0.31
N VAL A 44 8.60 4.82 -0.82
CA VAL A 44 7.92 3.95 -1.78
C VAL A 44 7.49 2.68 -1.06
N ILE A 45 6.22 2.31 -1.18
CA ILE A 45 5.66 1.07 -0.66
C ILE A 45 5.26 0.20 -1.85
N GLU A 46 5.96 -0.92 -2.02
CA GLU A 46 5.60 -1.98 -2.94
C GLU A 46 4.61 -2.92 -2.24
N VAL A 47 3.38 -2.95 -2.73
CA VAL A 47 2.31 -3.79 -2.20
C VAL A 47 2.22 -5.06 -3.02
N ARG A 48 2.49 -6.20 -2.41
CA ARG A 48 2.42 -7.52 -3.05
C ARG A 48 1.10 -8.19 -2.75
N HIS A 49 0.70 -9.11 -3.63
CA HIS A 49 -0.52 -9.92 -3.46
C HIS A 49 -1.78 -9.05 -3.37
N ARG A 50 -1.94 -8.13 -4.34
CA ARG A 50 -3.08 -7.19 -4.39
C ARG A 50 -4.43 -7.92 -4.37
N LYS A 51 -4.54 -9.04 -5.09
CA LYS A 51 -5.79 -9.82 -5.15
C LYS A 51 -6.19 -10.32 -3.77
N GLU A 52 -5.26 -10.95 -3.04
CA GLU A 52 -5.47 -11.37 -1.66
C GLU A 52 -5.81 -10.18 -0.75
N GLY A 53 -5.16 -9.03 -0.99
CA GLY A 53 -5.47 -7.77 -0.35
C GLY A 53 -6.92 -7.32 -0.53
N MET A 54 -7.41 -7.31 -1.77
CA MET A 54 -8.77 -6.90 -2.09
C MET A 54 -9.82 -7.88 -1.52
N GLU A 55 -9.50 -9.18 -1.48
CA GLU A 55 -10.38 -10.21 -0.93
C GLU A 55 -10.44 -10.16 0.61
N ARG A 56 -9.31 -9.93 1.28
CA ARG A 56 -9.21 -10.01 2.75
C ARG A 56 -9.34 -8.66 3.45
N PHE A 57 -8.90 -7.60 2.80
CA PHE A 57 -8.77 -6.26 3.37
C PHE A 57 -9.24 -5.16 2.38
N PRO A 58 -10.48 -5.24 1.85
CA PRO A 58 -10.96 -4.33 0.80
C PRO A 58 -10.87 -2.85 1.20
N GLU A 59 -11.30 -2.51 2.41
CA GLU A 59 -11.23 -1.13 2.93
C GLU A 59 -9.79 -0.60 3.04
N PHE A 60 -8.84 -1.49 3.36
CA PHE A 60 -7.43 -1.13 3.42
C PHE A 60 -6.85 -0.90 2.02
N THR A 61 -7.24 -1.71 1.04
CA THR A 61 -6.81 -1.50 -0.35
C THR A 61 -7.37 -0.21 -0.94
N ASP A 62 -8.64 0.14 -0.64
CA ASP A 62 -9.23 1.41 -1.03
C ASP A 62 -8.50 2.59 -0.36
N TYR A 63 -8.13 2.44 0.90
CA TYR A 63 -7.32 3.42 1.61
C TYR A 63 -5.94 3.62 0.99
N LEU A 64 -5.24 2.54 0.59
CA LEU A 64 -3.95 2.65 -0.09
C LEU A 64 -4.06 3.37 -1.45
N GLU A 65 -5.15 3.13 -2.18
CA GLU A 65 -5.44 3.83 -3.43
C GLU A 65 -5.66 5.34 -3.17
N GLU A 66 -6.48 5.68 -2.17
CA GLU A 66 -6.70 7.06 -1.72
C GLU A 66 -5.39 7.73 -1.28
N LEU A 67 -4.55 7.01 -0.52
CA LEU A 67 -3.24 7.46 -0.06
C LEU A 67 -2.30 7.77 -1.22
N SER A 68 -2.30 6.94 -2.26
CA SER A 68 -1.47 7.13 -3.47
C SER A 68 -1.83 8.39 -4.24
N GLN A 69 -3.11 8.80 -4.19
CA GLN A 69 -3.62 9.97 -4.91
C GLN A 69 -3.43 11.27 -4.12
N LYS A 70 -3.56 11.20 -2.79
CA LYS A 70 -3.55 12.37 -1.91
C LYS A 70 -2.18 12.67 -1.30
N SER A 71 -1.28 11.69 -1.22
CA SER A 71 0.02 11.87 -0.58
C SER A 71 1.03 12.49 -1.52
N LYS A 72 1.81 13.44 -0.98
CA LYS A 72 3.00 13.99 -1.66
C LYS A 72 4.29 13.26 -1.30
N THR A 73 4.26 12.38 -0.30
CA THR A 73 5.46 11.75 0.29
C THR A 73 5.39 10.22 0.32
N VAL A 74 4.20 9.62 0.20
CA VAL A 74 4.01 8.17 0.16
C VAL A 74 3.60 7.74 -1.24
N PHE A 75 4.43 6.90 -1.87
CA PHE A 75 4.20 6.38 -3.22
C PHE A 75 3.86 4.90 -3.13
N ILE A 76 2.65 4.52 -3.54
CA ILE A 76 2.21 3.12 -3.56
C ILE A 76 2.46 2.52 -4.94
N ILE A 77 3.07 1.34 -4.99
CA ILE A 77 3.28 0.54 -6.20
C ILE A 77 2.58 -0.80 -6.00
N TRP A 78 1.66 -1.18 -6.88
CA TRP A 78 0.97 -2.46 -6.83
C TRP A 78 1.75 -3.53 -7.60
N GLY A 79 2.39 -4.45 -6.88
CA GLY A 79 3.17 -5.57 -7.43
C GLY A 79 4.51 -5.18 -8.03
N ALA A 80 5.37 -6.18 -8.28
CA ALA A 80 6.42 -6.00 -9.28
C ALA A 80 5.71 -5.86 -10.64
N LYS A 81 6.16 -4.94 -11.51
CA LYS A 81 5.61 -4.74 -12.87
C LYS A 81 5.34 -6.03 -13.67
N GLU A 82 5.97 -7.14 -13.31
CA GLU A 82 5.78 -8.46 -13.90
C GLU A 82 4.41 -9.10 -13.61
N GLU A 83 3.78 -8.84 -12.46
CA GLU A 83 2.47 -9.42 -12.10
C GLU A 83 1.32 -8.74 -12.87
N GLU A 84 1.34 -7.40 -13.00
CA GLU A 84 0.42 -6.67 -13.90
C GLU A 84 0.64 -7.06 -15.36
N SER A 85 1.89 -7.26 -15.79
CA SER A 85 2.19 -7.69 -17.15
C SER A 85 1.66 -9.10 -17.44
N ARG A 86 1.78 -10.04 -16.50
CA ARG A 86 1.20 -11.39 -16.64
C ARG A 86 -0.33 -11.37 -16.69
N ILE A 87 -0.98 -10.59 -15.82
CA ILE A 87 -2.44 -10.47 -15.81
C ILE A 87 -2.96 -9.83 -17.10
N MET A 88 -2.28 -8.77 -17.59
CA MET A 88 -2.60 -8.16 -18.89
C MET A 88 -2.41 -9.13 -20.05
N GLU A 89 -1.40 -9.99 -19.99
CA GLU A 89 -1.10 -10.97 -21.05
C GLU A 89 -2.10 -12.14 -21.05
N GLU A 90 -2.53 -12.61 -19.88
CA GLU A 90 -3.59 -13.62 -19.73
C GLU A 90 -4.96 -13.10 -20.22
N LEU A 91 -5.31 -11.84 -19.92
CA LEU A 91 -6.55 -11.21 -20.41
C LEU A 91 -6.57 -10.94 -21.92
N ARG A 92 -5.40 -10.91 -22.57
CA ARG A 92 -5.25 -10.67 -24.02
C ARG A 92 -5.32 -11.95 -24.85
N GLN A 93 -5.19 -13.11 -24.20
CA GLN A 93 -5.22 -14.44 -24.84
C GLN A 93 -6.53 -15.21 -24.59
N GLY A 94 -7.45 -14.65 -23.79
CA GLY A 94 -8.78 -15.20 -23.50
C GLY A 94 -9.88 -14.65 -24.39
#